data_AF-A0A7Y0ZKY2-F1
#
_entry.id   AF-A0A7Y0ZKY2-F1
#
_cell.length_a   1.000
_cell.length_b   1.000
_cell.length_c   1.000
_cell.angle_alpha   90.00
_cell.angle_beta   90.00
_cell.angle_gamma   90.00
#
_symmetry.space_group_name_H-M   'P 1'
#
loop_
_entity.id
_entity.type
_entity.pdbx_description
1 polymer ?
#
loop_
_entity_poly.entity_id
_entity_poly.type
_entity_poly.pdbx_seq_one_letter_code
_entity_poly.pdbx_strand_id
1 'polypeptide(L)' 'MSTVSAEYYQMKGMVTEMSADEQAEVLKAEAEVIAIATRSDKALIGALMAMIKIAAEA' A
#
# COMPACT_ATOMS: atom_id res chain seq x y z
N MET A 1 -19.97 1.99 8.31
CA MET A 1 -18.57 1.54 8.20
C MET A 1 -18.26 1.46 6.70
N SER A 2 -17.33 2.25 6.18
CA SER A 2 -17.04 2.32 4.73
C SER A 2 -16.35 1.03 4.28
N THR A 3 -16.62 0.53 3.07
CA THR A 3 -15.99 -0.66 2.49
C THR A 3 -14.46 -0.58 2.47
N VAL A 4 -13.93 0.63 2.26
CA VAL A 4 -12.49 0.95 2.34
C VAL A 4 -11.86 0.53 3.67
N SER A 5 -12.60 0.69 4.77
CA SER A 5 -12.09 0.28 6.09
C SER A 5 -12.04 -1.24 6.23
N ALA A 6 -13.00 -1.97 5.65
CA ALA A 6 -13.03 -3.42 5.73
C ALA A 6 -11.89 -4.07 4.92
N GLU A 7 -11.65 -3.58 3.70
CA GLU A 7 -10.55 -4.03 2.84
C GLU A 7 -9.19 -3.76 3.48
N TYR A 8 -9.01 -2.59 4.09
CA TYR A 8 -7.80 -2.26 4.84
C TYR A 8 -7.53 -3.25 5.99
N TYR A 9 -8.55 -3.59 6.78
CA TYR A 9 -8.38 -4.54 7.88
C TYR A 9 -8.13 -5.98 7.41
N GLN A 10 -8.71 -6.38 6.27
CA GLN A 10 -8.43 -7.68 5.67
C GLN A 10 -6.99 -7.79 5.19
N MET A 11 -6.48 -6.79 4.47
CA MET A 11 -5.08 -6.75 4.03
C MET A 11 -4.12 -6.76 5.23
N LYS A 12 -4.45 -6.02 6.29
CA LYS A 12 -3.67 -6.05 7.53
C LYS A 12 -3.64 -7.44 8.17
N GLY A 13 -4.76 -8.16 8.16
CA GLY A 13 -4.84 -9.55 8.63
C GLY A 13 -3.91 -10.48 7.84
N MET A 14 -3.88 -10.35 6.52
CA MET A 14 -2.99 -11.13 5.66
C MET A 14 -1.51 -10.85 5.96
N VAL A 15 -1.15 -9.59 6.18
CA VAL A 15 0.23 -9.22 6.56
C VAL A 15 0.62 -9.82 7.91
N THR A 16 -0.31 -9.85 8.88
CA THR A 16 -0.01 -10.45 10.20
C THR A 16 0.21 -11.96 10.16
N GLU A 17 -0.25 -12.65 9.12
CA GLU A 17 -0.04 -14.09 8.93
C GLU A 17 1.30 -14.41 8.21
N MET A 18 2.01 -13.40 7.70
CA MET A 18 3.30 -13.55 7.02
C MET A 18 4.45 -13.76 8.01
N SER A 19 5.59 -14.27 7.52
CA SER A 19 6.83 -14.31 8.30
C SER A 19 7.36 -12.91 8.61
N ALA A 20 8.25 -12.80 9.61
CA ALA A 20 8.79 -11.50 10.02
C ALA A 20 9.55 -10.76 8.90
N ASP A 21 10.26 -11.50 8.04
CA ASP A 21 11.00 -10.94 6.91
C ASP A 21 10.03 -10.40 5.84
N GLU A 22 8.96 -11.13 5.54
CA GLU A 22 7.92 -10.70 4.60
C GLU A 22 7.15 -9.49 5.14
N GLN A 23 6.85 -9.46 6.45
CA GLN A 23 6.25 -8.28 7.08
C GLN A 23 7.16 -7.05 6.97
N ALA A 24 8.47 -7.22 7.16
CA ALA A 24 9.43 -6.13 7.03
C ALA A 24 9.51 -5.61 5.59
N GLU A 25 9.46 -6.49 4.59
CA GLU A 25 9.37 -6.12 3.17
C GLU A 25 8.13 -5.28 2.88
N VAL A 26 6.95 -5.71 3.35
CA VAL A 26 5.68 -4.98 3.18
C VAL A 26 5.75 -3.58 3.82
N LEU A 27 6.22 -3.50 5.07
CA LEU A 27 6.34 -2.23 5.78
C LEU A 27 7.31 -1.27 5.11
N LYS A 28 8.41 -1.80 4.56
CA LYS A 28 9.39 -1.00 3.81
C LYS A 28 8.77 -0.44 2.53
N ALA A 29 8.06 -1.26 1.76
CA ALA A 29 7.38 -0.83 0.55
C ALA A 29 6.30 0.24 0.85
N GLU A 30 5.52 0.06 1.92
CA GLU A 30 4.54 1.05 2.36
C GLU A 30 5.21 2.39 2.69
N ALA A 31 6.30 2.37 3.45
CA ALA A 31 7.04 3.58 3.81
C ALA A 31 7.60 4.32 2.58
N GLU A 32 8.10 3.60 1.58
CA GLU A 32 8.61 4.18 0.33
C GLU A 32 7.50 4.87 -0.48
N VAL A 33 6.33 4.23 -0.59
CA VAL A 33 5.17 4.81 -1.29
C VAL A 33 4.67 6.06 -0.58
N ILE A 34 4.53 6.03 0.75
CA ILE A 34 4.14 7.21 1.55
C ILE A 34 5.15 8.35 1.37
N ALA A 35 6.45 8.03 1.41
CA ALA A 35 7.51 9.02 1.22
C ALA A 35 7.54 9.63 -0.19
N ILE A 36 7.03 8.94 -1.20
CA ILE A 36 6.83 9.50 -2.56
C ILE A 36 5.57 10.38 -2.56
N ALA A 37 4.44 9.84 -2.10
CA ALA A 37 3.14 10.47 -2.16
C ALA A 37 3.09 11.80 -1.38
N THR A 38 3.84 11.92 -0.29
CA THR A 38 3.89 13.12 0.56
C THR A 38 4.78 14.25 0.02
N ARG A 39 5.54 14.04 -1.07
CA ARG A 39 6.44 15.07 -1.63
C ARG A 39 5.69 16.26 -2.25
N SER A 40 4.55 16.00 -2.89
CA SER A 40 3.68 17.02 -3.51
C SER A 40 2.38 16.37 -3.99
N ASP A 41 1.35 17.18 -4.25
CA ASP A 41 0.09 16.70 -4.84
C ASP A 41 0.29 15.96 -6.18
N LYS A 42 1.26 16.40 -6.99
CA LYS A 42 1.61 15.73 -8.26
C LYS A 42 2.21 14.34 -8.02
N ALA A 43 3.04 14.20 -6.99
CA ALA A 43 3.64 12.93 -6.61
C ALA A 43 2.59 11.97 -6.03
N LEU A 44 1.62 12.48 -5.26
CA LEU A 44 0.47 11.70 -4.80
C LEU A 44 -0.34 11.13 -5.98
N ILE A 45 -0.69 11.97 -6.97
CA ILE A 45 -1.42 11.51 -8.17
C ILE A 45 -0.59 10.44 -8.90
N GLY A 46 0.71 10.66 -9.08
CA GLY A 46 1.60 9.68 -9.70
C GLY A 46 1.66 8.34 -8.95
N ALA A 47 1.76 8.37 -7.62
CA ALA A 47 1.77 7.17 -6.78
C ALA A 47 0.45 6.40 -6.89
N LEU A 48 -0.69 7.09 -6.87
CA LEU A 48 -2.01 6.48 -7.07
C LEU A 48 -2.12 5.82 -8.45
N MET A 49 -1.71 6.52 -9.51
CA MET A 49 -1.71 5.96 -10.87
C MET A 49 -0.83 4.72 -10.99
N ALA A 50 0.34 4.71 -10.35
CA ALA A 50 1.23 3.55 -10.36
C ALA A 50 0.58 2.34 -9.64
N MET A 51 -0.01 2.55 -8.47
CA MET A 51 -0.71 1.47 -7.74
C MET A 51 -1.90 0.91 -8.53
N ILE A 52 -2.71 1.78 -9.15
CA ILE A 52 -3.83 1.35 -10.02
C ILE A 52 -3.31 0.52 -11.20
N LYS A 53 -2.24 0.98 -11.85
CA LYS A 53 -1.66 0.26 -12.99
C LYS A 53 -1.16 -1.13 -12.58
N ILE A 54 -0.43 -1.24 -11.47
CA ILE A 54 0.04 -2.52 -10.95
C ILE A 54 -1.13 -3.45 -10.66
N ALA A 55 -2.18 -2.96 -9.99
CA ALA A 55 -3.36 -3.76 -9.67
C ALA A 55 -4.15 -4.22 -10.92
N ALA A 56 -4.07 -3.48 -12.02
CA ALA A 56 -4.70 -3.85 -13.29
C ALA A 56 -3.87 -4.84 -14.13
N GLU A 57 -2.56 -4.90 -13.90
CA GLU A 57 -1.61 -5.75 -14.63
C GLU A 57 -1.27 -7.06 -13.90
N ALA A 58 -1.55 -7.14 -12.60
CA ALA A 58 -1.34 -8.32 -11.75
C ALA A 58 -2.49 -9.34 -11.88
#